data_AF-A0A7X0PKH5-F1
#
_entry.id   AF-A0A7X0PKH5-F1
#
_cell.length_a   1.000
_cell.length_b   1.000
_cell.length_c   1.000
_cell.angle_alpha   90.00
_cell.angle_beta   90.00
_cell.angle_gamma   90.00
#
_symmetry.space_group_name_H-M   'P 1'
#
loop_
_entity.id
_entity.type
_entity.pdbx_description
1 polymer ?
#
loop_
_entity_poly.entity_id
_entity_poly.type
_entity_poly.pdbx_seq_one_letter_code
_entity_poly.pdbx_strand_id
1 'polypeptide(L)'
;MGELHPNIACLLTLATGELPIACGFMGDNSWWLVTTRRITSQHAGQQCTLDPRSDSITATFGHDPKGTAHDFGTAAAGITPATDLATVTAADGRQLRLEFETGPACMVPIQACHFWQSATGLHRP
;
A
#
# COMPACT_ATOMS: atom_id res chain seq x y z
N MET A 1 13.35 0.04 10.95
CA MET A 1 12.29 -0.90 10.51
C MET A 1 10.96 -0.28 10.89
N GLY A 2 9.95 -0.33 10.03
CA GLY A 2 8.67 0.34 10.28
C GLY A 2 7.91 -0.29 11.43
N GLU A 3 7.30 0.52 12.29
CA GLU A 3 6.35 0.03 13.28
C GLU A 3 4.99 -0.19 12.61
N LEU A 4 4.32 -1.28 12.99
CA LEU A 4 2.98 -1.57 12.50
C LEU A 4 1.99 -0.64 13.20
N HIS A 5 1.07 -0.02 12.45
CA HIS A 5 0.02 0.79 13.05
C HIS A 5 -0.77 -0.04 14.09
N PRO A 6 -1.02 0.46 15.32
CA PRO A 6 -1.64 -0.33 16.40
C PRO A 6 -2.95 -1.00 15.99
N ASN A 7 -3.80 -0.29 15.26
CA ASN A 7 -5.07 -0.85 14.77
C ASN A 7 -4.83 -2.01 13.80
N ILE A 8 -3.81 -1.96 12.95
CA ILE A 8 -3.49 -3.06 12.02
C ILE A 8 -2.90 -4.25 12.77
N ALA A 9 -2.13 -4.00 13.83
CA ALA A 9 -1.59 -5.06 14.69
C ALA A 9 -2.68 -5.90 15.36
N CYS A 10 -3.87 -5.33 15.59
CA CYS A 10 -5.03 -6.06 16.10
C CYS A 10 -5.82 -6.83 15.02
N LEU A 11 -5.61 -6.53 13.73
CA LEU A 11 -6.40 -7.08 12.63
C LEU A 11 -5.75 -8.30 11.97
N LEU A 12 -4.45 -8.49 12.14
CA LEU A 12 -3.72 -9.61 11.55
C LEU A 12 -2.53 -10.05 12.39
N THR A 13 -2.15 -11.32 12.24
CA THR A 13 -0.94 -11.88 12.84
C THR A 13 0.14 -12.02 11.80
N LEU A 14 1.34 -11.51 12.11
CA LEU A 14 2.54 -11.73 11.30
C LEU A 14 3.10 -13.12 11.55
N ALA A 15 3.52 -13.80 10.48
CA ALA A 15 4.23 -15.07 10.60
C ALA A 15 5.64 -14.86 11.20
N THR A 16 6.22 -15.92 11.77
CA THR A 16 7.60 -15.86 12.28
C THR A 16 8.58 -15.43 11.18
N GLY A 17 9.31 -14.34 11.44
CA GLY A 17 10.25 -13.74 10.49
C GLY A 17 9.61 -12.93 9.36
N GLU A 18 8.29 -12.71 9.39
CA GLU A 18 7.61 -11.71 8.57
C GLU A 18 7.79 -10.33 9.20
N LEU A 19 8.28 -9.36 8.42
CA LEU A 19 8.55 -8.01 8.91
C LEU A 19 7.66 -7.01 8.15
N PRO A 20 7.07 -6.02 8.83
CA PRO A 20 6.34 -4.95 8.18
C PRO A 20 7.31 -4.05 7.38
N ILE A 21 6.93 -3.72 6.15
CA ILE A 21 7.64 -2.78 5.29
C ILE A 21 6.96 -1.41 5.36
N ALA A 22 5.64 -1.40 5.14
CA ALA A 22 4.83 -0.21 5.15
C ALA A 22 3.37 -0.56 5.45
N CYS A 23 2.63 0.38 6.02
CA CYS A 23 1.20 0.25 6.22
C CYS A 23 0.50 1.59 6.11
N GLY A 24 -0.80 1.56 5.81
CA GLY A 24 -1.68 2.71 5.82
C GLY A 24 -3.02 2.35 6.46
N PHE A 25 -3.58 3.26 7.24
CA PHE A 25 -4.84 3.08 7.94
C PHE A 25 -5.71 4.32 7.72
N MET A 26 -6.75 4.19 6.91
CA MET A 26 -7.74 5.26 6.65
C MET A 26 -9.01 5.08 7.48
N GLY A 27 -9.21 3.87 8.01
CA GLY A 27 -10.30 3.53 8.90
C GLY A 27 -10.57 2.03 8.90
N ASP A 28 -11.59 1.61 9.64
CA ASP A 28 -11.91 0.19 9.81
C ASP A 28 -12.23 -0.49 8.47
N ASN A 29 -12.78 0.24 7.50
CA ASN A 29 -13.12 -0.28 6.17
C ASN A 29 -12.05 -0.03 5.10
N SER A 30 -10.98 0.70 5.42
CA SER A 30 -9.83 0.79 4.51
C SER A 30 -8.48 0.90 5.22
N TRP A 31 -7.67 -0.14 5.02
CA TRP A 31 -6.30 -0.23 5.54
C TRP A 31 -5.49 -1.18 4.65
N TRP A 32 -4.17 -1.07 4.73
CA TRP A 32 -3.28 -1.98 4.02
C TRP A 32 -1.97 -2.17 4.75
N LEU A 33 -1.34 -3.31 4.47
CA LEU A 33 -0.06 -3.72 5.00
C LEU A 33 0.76 -4.40 3.90
N VAL A 34 1.96 -3.89 3.69
CA VAL A 34 3.02 -4.53 2.90
C VAL A 34 4.03 -5.11 3.87
N THR A 35 4.30 -6.40 3.77
CA THR A 35 5.32 -7.10 4.56
C THR A 35 6.40 -7.68 3.65
N THR A 36 7.42 -8.27 4.26
CA THR A 36 8.44 -9.08 3.56
C THR A 36 7.92 -10.39 3.00
N ARG A 37 6.63 -10.72 3.16
CA ARG A 37 6.03 -11.95 2.61
C ARG A 37 4.76 -11.76 1.80
N ARG A 38 3.98 -10.71 2.06
CA ARG A 38 2.66 -10.53 1.44
C ARG A 38 2.27 -9.06 1.39
N ILE A 39 1.28 -8.79 0.55
CA ILE A 39 0.54 -7.53 0.57
C ILE A 39 -0.89 -7.89 0.94
N THR A 40 -1.39 -7.34 2.04
CA THR A 40 -2.75 -7.52 2.51
C THR A 40 -3.43 -6.16 2.57
N SER A 41 -4.66 -6.07 2.10
CA SER A 41 -5.46 -4.87 2.27
C SER A 41 -6.91 -5.19 2.53
N GLN A 42 -7.58 -4.22 3.15
CA GLN A 42 -9.02 -4.10 3.21
C GLN A 42 -9.42 -2.81 2.52
N HIS A 43 -10.40 -2.87 1.64
CA HIS A 43 -10.98 -1.67 1.02
C HIS A 43 -12.47 -1.90 0.78
N ALA A 44 -13.29 -0.93 1.15
CA ALA A 44 -14.75 -1.05 1.16
C ALA A 44 -15.26 -2.32 1.88
N GLY A 45 -14.57 -2.72 2.96
CA GLY A 45 -14.89 -3.91 3.75
C GLY A 45 -14.49 -5.25 3.12
N GLN A 46 -13.88 -5.26 1.93
CA GLN A 46 -13.36 -6.48 1.30
C GLN A 46 -11.87 -6.63 1.59
N GLN A 47 -11.50 -7.74 2.23
CA GLN A 47 -10.11 -8.08 2.51
C GLN A 47 -9.52 -8.98 1.41
N CYS A 48 -8.33 -8.63 0.94
CA CYS A 48 -7.58 -9.41 -0.04
C CYS A 48 -6.12 -9.57 0.39
N THR A 49 -5.45 -10.62 -0.09
CA THR A 49 -4.03 -10.85 0.16
C THR A 49 -3.37 -11.44 -1.08
N LEU A 50 -2.20 -10.90 -1.41
CA LEU A 50 -1.31 -11.39 -2.45
C LEU A 50 0.01 -11.85 -1.81
N ASP A 51 0.65 -12.89 -2.35
CA ASP A 51 2.02 -13.29 -2.01
C ASP A 51 2.93 -12.94 -3.19
N PRO A 52 3.60 -11.77 -3.16
CA PRO A 52 4.43 -11.35 -4.27
C PRO A 52 5.60 -12.29 -4.56
N ARG A 53 6.02 -13.16 -3.63
CA ARG A 53 7.14 -14.09 -3.89
C ARG A 53 6.76 -15.16 -4.89
N SER A 54 5.50 -15.59 -4.84
CA SER A 54 4.93 -16.57 -5.77
C SER A 54 4.37 -15.89 -7.01
N ASP A 55 3.91 -14.65 -6.87
CA ASP A 55 3.23 -13.90 -7.91
C ASP A 55 4.03 -12.66 -8.28
N SER A 56 4.50 -12.54 -9.53
CA SER A 56 4.96 -11.24 -10.02
C SER A 56 3.80 -10.24 -9.88
N ILE A 57 4.05 -9.09 -9.25
CA ILE A 57 3.04 -8.05 -9.08
C ILE A 57 3.33 -6.82 -9.95
N THR A 58 2.29 -6.10 -10.32
CA THR A 58 2.35 -4.74 -10.85
C THR A 58 1.47 -3.83 -10.02
N ALA A 59 1.94 -2.62 -9.75
CA ALA A 59 1.18 -1.60 -9.03
C ALA A 59 0.92 -0.40 -9.93
N THR A 60 -0.33 0.03 -9.99
CA THR A 60 -0.75 1.25 -10.68
C THR A 60 -1.26 2.23 -9.64
N PHE A 61 -0.64 3.39 -9.58
CA PHE A 61 -1.10 4.54 -8.81
C PHE A 61 -1.85 5.49 -9.75
N GLY A 62 -2.77 6.31 -9.24
CA GLY A 62 -3.55 7.25 -10.04
C GLY A 62 -2.70 8.22 -10.88
N HIS A 63 -3.35 9.09 -11.65
CA HIS A 63 -2.65 9.93 -12.65
C HIS A 63 -1.69 10.96 -12.02
N ASP A 64 -1.96 11.40 -10.78
CA ASP A 64 -1.09 12.33 -10.04
C ASP A 64 -1.14 12.09 -8.52
N PRO A 65 -0.49 11.03 -8.01
CA PRO A 65 -0.57 10.66 -6.59
C PRO A 65 0.11 11.67 -5.67
N LYS A 66 0.97 12.53 -6.21
CA LYS A 66 1.63 13.62 -5.48
C LYS A 66 0.77 14.89 -5.45
N GLY A 67 -0.27 15.00 -6.27
CA GLY A 67 -1.03 16.24 -6.45
C GLY A 67 -0.22 17.31 -7.17
N THR A 68 -0.89 18.41 -7.51
CA THR A 68 -0.25 19.50 -8.25
C THR A 68 0.53 20.41 -7.31
N ALA A 69 1.59 21.09 -7.81
CA ALA A 69 2.40 22.02 -7.01
C ALA A 69 1.58 23.11 -6.28
N HIS A 70 0.38 23.42 -6.77
CA HIS A 70 -0.55 24.38 -6.17
C HIS A 70 -1.19 23.87 -4.85
N ASP A 71 -1.28 22.56 -4.65
CA ASP A 71 -1.96 21.94 -3.51
C ASP A 71 -1.05 21.86 -2.27
N PHE A 72 0.26 22.05 -2.44
CA PHE A 72 1.23 22.05 -1.34
C PHE A 72 1.32 23.39 -0.60
N GLY A 73 0.88 24.49 -1.22
CA GLY A 73 0.98 25.85 -0.69
C GLY A 73 -0.25 26.34 0.10
N THR A 74 -1.35 25.59 0.04
CA THR A 74 -2.66 25.96 0.60
C THR A 74 -3.12 24.99 1.69
N ALA A 75 -2.20 24.44 2.47
CA ALA A 75 -2.51 23.84 3.78
C ALA A 75 -2.93 24.93 4.79
N ALA A 76 -3.92 25.75 4.43
CA ALA A 76 -4.68 26.58 5.35
C ALA A 76 -5.63 25.65 6.12
N ALA A 77 -5.71 25.86 7.43
CA ALA A 77 -6.42 25.02 8.40
C ALA A 77 -7.79 24.51 7.90
N GLY A 78 -7.94 23.18 7.77
CA GLY A 78 -9.23 22.52 7.55
C GLY A 78 -9.39 21.68 6.28
N ILE A 79 -8.34 21.52 5.46
CA ILE A 79 -8.40 20.63 4.28
C ILE A 79 -8.04 19.20 4.70
N THR A 80 -9.01 18.30 4.63
CA THR A 80 -8.79 16.84 4.75
C THR A 80 -7.79 16.41 3.65
N PRO A 81 -6.72 15.66 3.98
CA PRO A 81 -5.81 15.14 2.97
C PRO A 81 -6.61 14.40 1.88
N ALA A 82 -6.40 14.75 0.61
CA ALA A 82 -7.04 14.03 -0.47
C ALA A 82 -6.51 12.59 -0.50
N THR A 83 -7.40 11.61 -0.58
CA THR A 83 -7.04 10.20 -0.75
C THR A 83 -7.17 9.77 -2.20
N ASP A 84 -6.38 8.77 -2.59
CA ASP A 84 -6.44 8.12 -3.88
C ASP A 84 -6.25 6.60 -3.71
N LEU A 85 -6.49 5.85 -4.79
CA LEU A 85 -6.51 4.39 -4.77
C LEU A 85 -5.47 3.79 -5.70
N ALA A 86 -4.55 3.01 -5.13
CA ALA A 86 -3.63 2.20 -5.91
C ALA A 86 -4.24 0.82 -6.17
N THR A 87 -3.91 0.23 -7.32
CA THR A 87 -4.28 -1.15 -7.66
C THR A 87 -3.03 -1.98 -7.78
N VAL A 88 -2.94 -3.05 -6.98
CA VAL A 88 -1.87 -4.05 -7.10
C VAL A 88 -2.47 -5.29 -7.76
N THR A 89 -1.86 -5.73 -8.86
CA THR A 89 -2.30 -6.86 -9.68
C THR A 89 -1.23 -7.94 -9.69
N ALA A 90 -1.59 -9.16 -9.32
CA ALA A 90 -0.75 -10.34 -9.47
C ALA A 90 -0.76 -10.84 -10.92
N ALA A 91 0.24 -11.65 -11.30
CA ALA A 91 0.36 -12.21 -12.65
C ALA A 91 -0.84 -13.07 -13.08
N ASP A 92 -1.55 -13.67 -12.13
CA ASP A 92 -2.76 -14.46 -12.36
C ASP A 92 -4.05 -13.62 -12.48
N GLY A 93 -3.94 -12.29 -12.38
CA GLY A 93 -5.04 -11.35 -12.50
C GLY A 93 -5.75 -11.02 -11.18
N ARG A 94 -5.39 -11.64 -10.04
CA ARG A 94 -5.92 -11.22 -8.74
C ARG A 94 -5.48 -9.79 -8.42
N GLN A 95 -6.39 -9.03 -7.84
CA GLN A 95 -6.16 -7.62 -7.51
C GLN A 95 -6.44 -7.33 -6.04
N LEU A 96 -5.73 -6.34 -5.51
CA LEU A 96 -6.08 -5.66 -4.27
C LEU A 96 -5.97 -4.15 -4.43
N ARG A 97 -6.61 -3.41 -3.53
CA ARG A 97 -6.64 -1.95 -3.53
C ARG A 97 -5.96 -1.39 -2.30
N LEU A 98 -5.18 -0.32 -2.46
CA LEU A 98 -4.52 0.40 -1.38
C LEU A 98 -5.04 1.84 -1.39
N GLU A 99 -5.84 2.23 -0.40
CA GLU A 99 -6.21 3.63 -0.23
C GLU A 99 -5.08 4.38 0.46
N PHE A 100 -4.64 5.50 -0.09
CA PHE A 100 -3.48 6.24 0.42
C PHE A 100 -3.73 7.75 0.38
N GLU A 101 -3.06 8.47 1.28
CA GLU A 101 -3.02 9.93 1.25
C GLU A 101 -2.13 10.40 0.10
N THR A 102 -2.67 11.31 -0.72
CA THR A 102 -1.91 11.97 -1.80
C THR A 102 -0.86 12.93 -1.23
N GLY A 103 -0.05 13.52 -2.10
CA GLY A 103 1.01 14.43 -1.67
C GLY A 103 2.29 13.68 -1.28
N PRO A 104 3.06 14.16 -0.28
CA PRO A 104 4.29 13.49 0.12
C PRO A 104 4.07 12.08 0.70
N ALA A 105 2.90 11.84 1.31
CA ALA A 105 2.55 10.58 1.95
C ALA A 105 2.42 9.42 0.95
N CYS A 106 2.07 9.71 -0.30
CA CYS A 106 1.92 8.69 -1.37
C CYS A 106 3.23 7.96 -1.67
N MET A 107 4.38 8.53 -1.30
CA MET A 107 5.69 7.93 -1.52
C MET A 107 5.85 6.59 -0.79
N VAL A 108 5.21 6.43 0.36
CA VAL A 108 5.31 5.22 1.17
C VAL A 108 4.74 3.99 0.43
N PRO A 109 3.47 3.97 0.00
CA PRO A 109 2.93 2.83 -0.75
C PRO A 109 3.64 2.65 -2.10
N ILE A 110 4.05 3.72 -2.79
CA ILE A 110 4.80 3.63 -4.05
C ILE A 110 6.11 2.87 -3.84
N GLN A 111 6.91 3.27 -2.86
CA GLN A 111 8.20 2.62 -2.57
C GLN A 111 8.01 1.18 -2.08
N ALA A 112 6.98 0.91 -1.28
CA ALA A 112 6.68 -0.45 -0.82
C ALA A 112 6.28 -1.39 -1.97
N CYS A 113 5.49 -0.92 -2.94
CA CYS A 113 5.18 -1.68 -4.15
C CYS A 113 6.42 -1.86 -5.04
N HIS A 114 7.26 -0.82 -5.21
CA HIS A 114 8.49 -0.89 -5.99
C HIS A 114 9.50 -1.90 -5.42
N PHE A 115 9.59 -2.00 -4.09
CA PHE A 115 10.40 -3.04 -3.43
C PHE A 115 10.03 -4.43 -3.95
N TRP A 116 8.73 -4.74 -3.97
CA TRP A 116 8.26 -6.04 -4.44
C TRP A 116 8.41 -6.23 -5.94
N GLN A 117 8.07 -5.23 -6.76
CA GLN A 117 8.27 -5.28 -8.21
C GLN A 117 9.73 -5.57 -8.58
N SER A 118 10.67 -5.00 -7.82
CA SER A 118 12.11 -5.21 -8.01
C SER A 118 12.56 -6.59 -7.51
N ALA A 119 12.09 -7.00 -6.33
CA ALA A 119 12.41 -8.30 -5.75
C ALA A 119 11.90 -9.47 -6.61
N THR A 120 10.73 -9.34 -7.22
CA THR A 120 10.18 -10.37 -8.12
C THR A 120 10.83 -10.35 -9.50
N GLY A 121 11.28 -9.17 -9.96
CA GLY A 121 12.02 -9.04 -11.22
C GLY A 121 13.37 -9.77 -11.22
N LEU A 122 13.99 -9.92 -10.05
CA LEU A 122 15.24 -10.68 -9.85
C LEU A 122 15.05 -12.20 -9.91
N HIS A 123 13.81 -12.71 -9.85
CA HIS A 123 13.49 -14.14 -9.92
C HIS A 123 13.07 -14.62 -11.30
N ARG A 124 13.40 -13.88 -12.38
CA ARG A 124 13.29 -14.42 -13.75
C ARG A 124 14.43 -15.41 -14.00
N PRO A 125 14.16 -16.69 -14.32
CA PRO A 125 15.18 -17.64 -14.76
C PRO A 125 15.83 -17.21 -16.08
#